data_AF-A0AAQ3QCJ2-F1
#
_entry.id   AF-A0AAQ3QCJ2-F1
#
_cell.length_a   1.000
_cell.length_b   1.000
_cell.length_c   1.000
_cell.angle_alpha   90.00
_cell.angle_beta   90.00
_cell.angle_gamma   90.00
#
_symmetry.space_group_name_H-M   'P 1'
#
loop_
_entity.id
_entity.type
_entity.pdbx_description
1 polymer ?
#
loop_
_entity_poly.entity_id
_entity_poly.type
_entity_poly.pdbx_seq_one_letter_code
_entity_poly.pdbx_strand_id
1 'polypeptide(L)' 'MATAGLSEGLFEKGAAYGGCYEVRCVEEQRYCLPRTSIVLTVTNFRAPNDGLSVGAGGLCNPPTTTS' A
#
# COMPACT_ATOMS: atom_id res chain seq x y z
N MET A 1 11.02 13.92 -0.68
CA MET A 1 9.76 13.35 -1.23
C MET A 1 9.71 11.89 -0.86
N ALA A 2 8.54 11.39 -0.43
CA ALA A 2 8.37 9.99 -0.07
C ALA A 2 7.72 9.23 -1.23
N THR A 3 8.11 7.97 -1.40
CA THR A 3 7.67 7.11 -2.49
C THR A 3 7.09 5.82 -1.96
N ALA A 4 6.13 5.25 -2.69
CA ALA A 4 5.54 3.96 -2.35
C ALA A 4 5.55 3.00 -3.53
N GLY A 5 5.58 1.70 -3.21
CA GLY A 5 5.22 0.64 -4.14
C GLY A 5 3.83 0.11 -3.80
N LEU A 6 3.01 -0.15 -4.82
CA LEU A 6 1.62 -0.58 -4.65
C LEU A 6 1.43 -2.06 -5.01
N SER A 7 0.44 -2.70 -4.39
CA SER A 7 -0.04 -4.02 -4.78
C SER A 7 -0.70 -3.98 -6.16
N GLU A 8 -0.91 -5.14 -6.78
CA GLU A 8 -1.46 -5.25 -8.14
C GLU A 8 -2.79 -4.50 -8.31
N GLY A 9 -3.73 -4.69 -7.38
CA GLY A 9 -5.05 -4.05 -7.45
C GLY A 9 -5.00 -2.52 -7.42
N LEU A 10 -4.00 -1.94 -6.75
CA LEU A 10 -3.83 -0.48 -6.68
C LEU A 10 -2.89 0.06 -7.78
N PHE A 11 -1.96 -0.77 -8.27
CA PHE A 11 -1.03 -0.36 -9.32
C PHE A 11 -1.71 -0.29 -10.70
N GLU A 12 -2.84 -0.99 -10.88
CA GLU A 12 -3.71 -0.95 -12.06
C GLU A 12 -2.93 -1.07 -13.38
N LYS A 13 -2.12 -2.12 -13.52
CA LYS A 13 -1.27 -2.36 -14.71
C LYS A 13 -0.40 -1.16 -15.09
N GLY A 14 0.04 -0.37 -14.11
CA GLY A 14 0.92 0.78 -14.29
C GLY A 14 0.21 2.11 -14.44
N ALA A 15 -1.13 2.15 -14.47
CA ALA A 15 -1.89 3.40 -14.53
C ALA A 15 -1.61 4.32 -13.33
N ALA A 16 -1.26 3.74 -12.18
CA ALA A 16 -0.91 4.49 -10.97
C ALA A 16 0.53 5.05 -10.97
N TYR A 17 1.42 4.62 -11.87
CA TYR A 17 2.84 5.01 -11.83
C TYR A 17 3.02 6.52 -12.01
N GLY A 18 3.80 7.15 -11.14
CA GLY A 18 4.01 8.60 -11.12
C GLY A 18 2.85 9.40 -10.50
N GLY A 19 1.73 8.74 -10.14
CA GLY A 19 0.62 9.37 -9.45
C GLY A 19 0.95 9.76 -8.01
N CYS A 20 0.27 10.79 -7.51
CA CYS A 20 0.39 11.27 -6.13
C CYS A 20 -0.86 10.88 -5.33
N TYR A 21 -0.65 10.33 -4.13
CA TYR A 21 -1.72 9.83 -3.26
C TYR A 21 -1.58 10.45 -1.88
N GLU A 22 -2.71 10.89 -1.32
CA GLU A 22 -2.81 11.31 0.08
C GLU A 22 -3.11 10.08 0.95
N VAL A 23 -2.31 9.88 1.99
CA VAL A 23 -2.47 8.81 2.96
C VAL A 23 -2.73 9.41 4.33
N ARG A 24 -3.74 8.87 5.01
CA ARG A 24 -4.14 9.25 6.37
C ARG A 24 -4.55 8.03 7.17
N CYS A 25 -4.36 8.09 8.48
CA CYS A 25 -4.92 7.08 9.38
C CYS A 25 -6.44 7.24 9.51
N VAL A 26 -7.14 6.11 9.65
CA VAL A 26 -8.61 6.09 9.83
C VAL A 26 -8.99 5.30 11.08
N GLU A 27 -8.48 4.07 11.23
CA GLU A 27 -8.94 3.13 12.27
C GLU A 27 -8.08 3.18 13.54
N GLU A 28 -6.76 3.05 13.45
CA GLU A 28 -5.84 2.99 14.61
C GLU A 28 -5.28 4.38 15.00
N GLN A 29 -6.16 5.34 15.26
CA GLN A 29 -5.79 6.74 15.52
C GLN A 29 -4.86 6.91 16.74
N ARG A 30 -4.87 5.98 17.70
CA ARG A 30 -3.99 6.01 18.88
C ARG A 30 -2.51 5.94 18.56
N TYR A 31 -2.15 5.35 17.42
CA TYR A 31 -0.75 5.23 16.95
C TYR A 31 -0.40 6.27 15.88
N CYS A 32 -1.33 7.17 15.58
CA CYS A 32 -1.17 8.13 14.50
C CYS A 32 -1.00 9.54 15.04
N LEU A 33 -0.28 10.36 14.28
CA LEU A 33 -0.20 11.78 14.53
C LEU A 33 -1.56 12.43 14.21
N PRO A 34 -2.18 13.13 15.17
CA PRO A 34 -3.51 13.71 14.96
C PRO A 34 -3.54 14.69 13.78
N ARG A 35 -4.62 14.64 12.98
CA ARG A 35 -4.90 15.58 11.88
C ARG A 35 -3.76 15.69 10.84
N THR A 36 -2.99 14.62 10.66
CA THR A 36 -1.87 14.59 9.71
C THR A 36 -2.20 13.68 8.53
N SER A 37 -1.85 14.13 7.33
CA SER A 37 -1.76 13.30 6.13
C SER A 37 -0.41 13.49 5.46
N ILE A 38 -0.02 12.52 4.65
CA ILE A 38 1.20 12.57 3.86
C ILE A 38 0.87 12.36 2.40
N VAL A 39 1.63 13.00 1.51
CA VAL A 39 1.54 12.77 0.07
C VAL A 39 2.73 11.93 -0.37
N LEU A 40 2.45 10.88 -1.13
CA LEU A 40 3.42 9.93 -1.64
C LEU A 40 3.32 9.86 -3.16
N THR A 41 4.44 9.67 -3.84
CA THR A 41 4.46 9.34 -5.27
C THR A 41 4.62 7.85 -5.47
N VAL A 42 3.82 7.27 -6.35
CA VAL A 42 3.96 5.85 -6.73
C VAL A 42 5.11 5.71 -7.70
N THR A 43 6.11 4.90 -7.34
CA THR A 43 7.30 4.69 -8.18
C THR A 43 7.62 3.24 -8.40
N ASN A 44 6.84 2.31 -7.82
CA ASN A 44 7.14 0.90 -7.93
C ASN A 44 5.88 0.02 -7.87
N PHE A 45 6.02 -1.19 -8.41
CA PHE A 45 5.08 -2.28 -8.26
C PHE A 45 5.61 -3.29 -7.24
N ARG A 46 4.74 -3.77 -6.35
CA ARG A 46 5.06 -4.80 -5.36
C ARG A 46 4.29 -6.07 -5.71
N ALA A 47 4.99 -7.00 -6.36
CA ALA A 47 4.41 -8.29 -6.73
C ALA A 47 3.97 -9.09 -5.49
N PRO A 48 2.87 -9.88 -5.60
CA PRO A 48 2.48 -10.84 -4.57
C PRO A 48 3.60 -11.84 -4.26
N ASN A 49 3.67 -12.28 -3.01
CA ASN A 49 4.54 -13.32 -2.52
C ASN A 49 3.76 -14.27 -1.61
N ASP A 50 2.97 -15.15 -2.23
CA ASP A 50 1.98 -16.01 -1.55
C ASP A 50 2.60 -17.06 -0.60
N GLY A 51 3.92 -17.30 -0.69
CA GLY A 51 4.65 -18.20 0.21
C GLY A 51 5.05 -17.56 1.54
N LEU A 52 4.88 -16.24 1.72
CA LEU A 52 5.32 -15.51 2.91
C LEU A 52 4.15 -14.86 3.66
N SER A 53 4.28 -14.80 4.98
CA SER A 53 3.31 -14.12 5.84
C SER A 53 3.39 -12.59 5.72
N VAL A 54 2.37 -11.87 6.19
CA VAL A 54 2.29 -10.39 6.13
C VAL A 54 3.54 -9.71 6.68
N GLY A 55 4.07 -10.18 7.81
CA GLY A 55 5.29 -9.64 8.43
C GLY A 55 6.61 -10.07 7.76
N ALA A 56 6.55 -11.07 6.87
CA ALA A 56 7.71 -11.63 6.18
C ALA A 56 7.76 -11.28 4.68
N GLY A 57 6.88 -10.40 4.20
CA GLY A 57 6.87 -9.94 2.80
C GLY A 57 5.55 -10.19 2.05
N GLY A 58 4.57 -10.85 2.67
CA GLY A 58 3.25 -11.12 2.10
C GLY A 58 2.24 -9.98 2.22
N LEU A 59 2.65 -8.76 2.60
CA LEU A 59 1.74 -7.61 2.81
C LEU A 59 0.94 -7.23 1.55
N CYS A 60 1.53 -7.41 0.37
CA CYS A 60 0.91 -7.05 -0.91
C CYS A 60 0.17 -8.21 -1.57
N ASN A 61 0.02 -9.35 -0.88
CA ASN A 61 -0.74 -10.48 -1.39
C ASN A 61 -2.22 -10.10 -1.53
N PRO A 62 -2.91 -10.59 -2.57
CA PRO A 62 -4.35 -10.40 -2.66
C PRO A 62 -5.06 -11.02 -1.45
N PRO A 63 -6.25 -10.51 -1.07
CA PRO A 63 -7.02 -11.10 0.02
C PRO A 63 -7.29 -12.58 -0.28
N THR A 64 -6.99 -13.45 0.68
CA THR A 64 -7.35 -14.87 0.57
C THR A 64 -8.87 -14.99 0.66
N THR A 65 -9.55 -15.29 -0.44
CA THR A 65 -10.98 -15.60 -0.42
C THR A 65 -11.19 -16.95 0.25
N THR A 66 -11.31 -16.98 1.58
CA THR A 66 -12.12 -18.03 2.21
C THR A 66 -13.58 -17.58 2.07
N SER A 67 -14.25 -18.14 1.07
CA SER A 67 -15.71 -18.29 1.11
C SER A 67 -16.08 -19.26 2.23
#